data_AF-A0A411DHH9-F1
#
_entry.id   AF-A0A411DHH9-F1
#
_cell.length_a   1.000
_cell.length_b   1.000
_cell.length_c   1.000
_cell.angle_alpha   90.00
_cell.angle_beta   90.00
_cell.angle_gamma   90.00
#
_symmetry.space_group_name_H-M   'P 1'
#
loop_
_entity.id
_entity.type
_entity.pdbx_description
1 polymer ?
#
loop_
_entity_poly.entity_id
_entity_poly.type
_entity_poly.pdbx_seq_one_letter_code
_entity_poly.pdbx_strand_id
1 'polypeptide(L)'
;MKKKNVIKSIIETGSEISGGIGSALLSTIIPGTTGIILGGAAAPILTKIFTDIGTEIQNRYLSSREVLRTGAAYTYALDRIRQNELEGYTLRDDDFFEPIANNRPASEELLEAIILCAQRESEELKLKFLGNLYANLCFRPEISREHANQIIKNADTLSFRQFCILQLFYERLEDTKALKVPKLKFDGKWEIKEIDIISETRELQQKGLISIDNRMNVSDLSSPIPLGAAGITLSGITFCELLSLDQIDNDILSKLNDVTEIK
;
A
#
# COMPACT_ATOMS: atom_id res chain seq x y z
N MET A 1 30.77 1.64 8.63
CA MET A 1 30.30 0.34 8.09
C MET A 1 30.27 0.40 6.57
N LYS A 2 30.60 -0.67 5.84
CA LYS A 2 30.45 -0.69 4.37
C LYS A 2 28.94 -0.66 4.01
N LYS A 3 28.53 0.15 3.02
CA LYS A 3 27.13 0.32 2.56
C LYS A 3 26.31 -0.99 2.45
N LYS A 4 26.92 -2.09 2.03
CA LYS A 4 26.28 -3.42 1.91
C LYS A 4 25.80 -4.04 3.23
N ASN A 5 26.35 -3.64 4.38
CA ASN A 5 25.94 -4.17 5.70
C ASN A 5 24.69 -3.47 6.25
N VAL A 6 24.32 -2.32 5.67
CA VAL A 6 23.23 -1.45 6.14
C VAL A 6 21.87 -2.09 5.88
N ILE A 7 21.58 -2.46 4.63
CA ILE A 7 20.29 -3.06 4.25
C ILE A 7 20.04 -4.35 5.04
N LYS A 8 21.05 -5.22 5.13
CA LYS A 8 20.94 -6.49 5.86
C LYS A 8 20.50 -6.26 7.31
N SER A 9 21.12 -5.30 7.99
CA SER A 9 20.75 -4.95 9.37
C SER A 9 19.33 -4.41 9.49
N ILE A 10 18.89 -3.57 8.55
CA ILE A 10 17.52 -3.01 8.55
C ILE A 10 16.48 -4.14 8.36
N ILE A 11 16.73 -5.04 7.40
CA ILE A 11 15.85 -6.17 7.10
C ILE A 11 15.80 -7.16 8.28
N GLU A 12 16.96 -7.49 8.87
CA GLU A 12 17.03 -8.37 10.03
C GLU A 12 16.17 -7.84 11.19
N THR A 13 16.23 -6.53 11.47
CA THR A 13 15.39 -5.91 12.50
C THR A 13 13.90 -5.90 12.14
N GLY A 14 13.55 -5.65 10.87
CA GLY A 14 12.16 -5.65 10.39
C GLY A 14 11.51 -7.03 10.30
N SER A 15 12.31 -8.10 10.27
CA SER A 15 11.84 -9.48 10.16
C SER A 15 11.01 -9.93 11.37
N GLU A 16 11.20 -9.30 12.54
CA GLU A 16 10.53 -9.64 13.80
C GLU A 16 9.01 -9.45 13.75
N ILE A 17 8.52 -8.41 13.07
CA ILE A 17 7.07 -8.14 12.95
C ILE A 17 6.49 -8.44 11.58
N SER A 18 7.33 -8.73 10.58
CA SER A 18 6.86 -9.14 9.25
C SER A 18 6.53 -10.63 9.14
N GLY A 19 6.43 -11.34 10.28
CA GLY A 19 5.86 -12.68 10.36
C GLY A 19 6.63 -13.77 9.63
N GLY A 20 7.93 -13.57 9.36
CA GLY A 20 8.82 -14.58 8.75
C GLY A 20 9.20 -14.35 7.29
N ILE A 21 8.61 -13.37 6.60
CA ILE A 21 8.97 -13.02 5.21
C ILE A 21 10.45 -12.61 5.09
N GLY A 22 11.00 -11.94 6.11
CA GLY A 22 12.41 -11.55 6.14
C GLY A 22 13.41 -12.72 6.04
N SER A 23 13.04 -13.93 6.49
CA SER A 23 13.97 -15.08 6.49
C SER A 23 14.23 -15.66 5.10
N ALA A 24 13.22 -15.68 4.22
CA ALA A 24 13.35 -16.22 2.86
C ALA A 24 14.13 -15.29 1.91
N LEU A 25 13.96 -13.97 2.07
CA LEU A 25 14.75 -12.96 1.34
C LEU A 25 16.24 -12.97 1.72
N LEU A 26 16.56 -13.30 2.98
CA LEU A 26 17.94 -13.40 3.47
C LEU A 26 18.66 -14.70 3.01
N SER A 27 17.92 -15.72 2.56
CA SER A 27 18.45 -17.09 2.36
C SER A 27 19.03 -17.37 0.97
N THR A 28 18.83 -16.50 -0.02
CA THR A 28 19.37 -16.71 -1.38
C THR A 28 20.78 -16.12 -1.50
N ILE A 29 21.78 -16.90 -1.09
CA ILE A 29 23.20 -16.49 -1.06
C ILE A 29 23.90 -16.83 -2.40
N ILE A 30 24.37 -15.80 -3.12
CA ILE A 30 25.52 -15.90 -4.02
C ILE A 30 26.71 -15.23 -3.31
N PRO A 31 27.91 -15.84 -3.28
CA PRO A 31 29.08 -15.21 -2.70
C PRO A 31 29.46 -13.93 -3.47
N GLY A 32 29.38 -12.74 -2.85
CA GLY A 32 29.92 -11.48 -3.39
C GLY A 32 29.03 -10.23 -3.27
N THR A 33 27.73 -10.40 -3.08
CA THR A 33 26.76 -9.31 -2.87
C THR A 33 25.79 -9.74 -1.78
N THR A 34 25.85 -9.03 -0.66
CA THR A 34 25.08 -9.34 0.57
C THR A 34 23.57 -9.19 0.34
N GLY A 35 22.95 -10.25 -0.20
CA GLY A 35 21.58 -10.68 0.04
C GLY A 35 20.43 -9.79 -0.43
N ILE A 36 20.27 -9.57 -1.74
CA ILE A 36 18.97 -9.38 -2.43
C ILE A 36 19.15 -9.93 -3.85
N ILE A 37 18.51 -11.05 -4.19
CA ILE A 37 18.39 -11.47 -5.59
C ILE A 37 17.08 -10.92 -6.11
N LEU A 38 17.18 -9.81 -6.83
CA LEU A 38 16.23 -9.45 -7.87
C LEU A 38 16.72 -10.19 -9.12
N GLY A 39 15.90 -11.09 -9.63
CA GLY A 39 16.32 -12.04 -10.66
C GLY A 39 16.24 -11.39 -12.04
N GLY A 40 17.10 -10.42 -12.36
CA GLY A 40 17.04 -9.76 -13.66
C GLY A 40 17.95 -8.54 -13.81
N ALA A 41 17.88 -7.88 -14.98
CA ALA A 41 18.62 -6.65 -15.29
C ALA A 41 18.27 -5.47 -14.34
N ALA A 42 17.13 -5.56 -13.65
CA ALA A 42 16.62 -4.64 -12.64
C ALA A 42 17.43 -4.59 -11.33
N ALA A 43 18.14 -5.67 -11.01
CA ALA A 43 18.74 -5.89 -9.70
C ALA A 43 19.73 -4.81 -9.23
N PRO A 44 20.64 -4.30 -10.09
CA PRO A 44 21.61 -3.30 -9.67
C PRO A 44 20.97 -1.95 -9.33
N ILE A 45 19.95 -1.54 -10.09
CA ILE A 45 19.26 -0.25 -9.91
C ILE A 45 18.54 -0.24 -8.56
N LEU A 46 17.70 -1.24 -8.31
CA LEU A 46 16.97 -1.35 -7.05
C LEU A 46 17.90 -1.56 -5.86
N THR A 47 18.95 -2.40 -5.99
CA THR A 47 19.94 -2.56 -4.91
C THR A 47 20.58 -1.22 -4.54
N LYS A 48 20.93 -0.39 -5.54
CA LYS A 48 21.50 0.94 -5.30
C LYS A 48 20.51 1.82 -4.53
N ILE A 49 19.26 1.92 -5.00
CA ILE A 49 18.21 2.76 -4.38
C ILE A 49 17.99 2.40 -2.92
N PHE A 50 17.75 1.12 -2.63
CA PHE A 50 17.56 0.64 -1.25
C PHE A 50 18.81 0.83 -0.39
N THR A 51 20.01 0.75 -0.98
CA THR A 51 21.27 0.97 -0.25
C THR A 51 21.43 2.44 0.12
N ASP A 52 21.18 3.33 -0.83
CA ASP A 52 21.36 4.77 -0.64
C ASP A 52 20.34 5.29 0.39
N ILE A 53 19.05 4.95 0.24
CA ILE A 53 18.02 5.32 1.23
C ILE A 53 18.28 4.66 2.59
N GLY A 54 18.63 3.36 2.61
CA GLY A 54 18.92 2.67 3.87
C GLY A 54 20.09 3.32 4.62
N THR A 55 21.10 3.79 3.88
CA THR A 55 22.25 4.50 4.47
C THR A 55 21.82 5.86 5.06
N GLU A 56 20.96 6.60 4.36
CA GLU A 56 20.41 7.85 4.88
C GLU A 56 19.58 7.64 6.15
N ILE A 57 18.77 6.58 6.20
CA ILE A 57 17.94 6.23 7.36
C ILE A 57 18.79 5.82 8.56
N GLN A 58 19.85 5.02 8.37
CA GLN A 58 20.76 4.65 9.48
C GLN A 58 21.52 5.83 10.07
N ASN A 59 21.74 6.89 9.30
CA ASN A 59 22.38 8.10 9.79
C ASN A 59 21.42 9.00 10.60
N ARG A 60 20.13 8.64 10.71
CA ARG A 60 19.14 9.32 11.56
C ARG A 60 19.13 8.72 12.96
N TYR A 61 18.86 9.56 13.96
CA TYR A 61 18.59 9.09 15.31
C TYR A 61 17.16 8.55 15.38
N LEU A 62 17.03 7.23 15.34
CA LEU A 62 15.75 6.52 15.41
C LEU A 62 15.62 5.72 16.71
N SER A 63 14.42 5.69 17.26
CA SER A 63 14.05 4.74 18.30
C SER A 63 14.01 3.30 17.78
N SER A 64 14.11 2.32 18.67
CA SER A 64 14.05 0.90 18.28
C SER A 64 12.78 0.55 17.49
N ARG A 65 11.64 1.19 17.82
CA ARG A 65 10.37 0.91 17.13
C ARG A 65 10.29 1.56 15.75
N GLU A 66 10.94 2.71 15.55
CA GLU A 66 11.07 3.32 14.22
C GLU A 66 11.98 2.48 13.30
N VAL A 67 13.10 1.97 13.81
CA VAL A 67 13.98 1.05 13.05
C VAL A 67 13.23 -0.21 12.63
N LEU A 68 12.45 -0.79 13.55
CA LEU A 68 11.68 -1.99 13.27
C LEU A 68 10.58 -1.74 12.22
N ARG A 69 9.83 -0.64 12.32
CA ARG A 69 8.78 -0.30 11.33
C ARG A 69 9.35 -0.01 9.94
N THR A 70 10.43 0.77 9.86
CA THR A 70 11.13 1.03 8.60
C THR A 70 11.68 -0.27 8.01
N GLY A 71 12.29 -1.13 8.82
CA GLY A 71 12.78 -2.44 8.39
C GLY A 71 11.68 -3.36 7.85
N ALA A 72 10.50 -3.34 8.46
CA ALA A 72 9.37 -4.12 7.99
C ALA A 72 8.91 -3.64 6.61
N ALA A 73 8.71 -2.32 6.41
CA ALA A 73 8.33 -1.77 5.12
C ALA A 73 9.37 -2.06 4.01
N TYR A 74 10.67 -1.99 4.33
CA TYR A 74 11.75 -2.43 3.45
C TYR A 74 11.59 -3.88 3.02
N THR A 75 11.34 -4.76 3.99
CA THR A 75 11.21 -6.20 3.77
C THR A 75 10.02 -6.51 2.87
N TYR A 76 8.86 -5.91 3.15
CA TYR A 76 7.65 -6.08 2.35
C TYR A 76 7.81 -5.53 0.93
N ALA A 77 8.47 -4.38 0.76
CA ALA A 77 8.75 -3.83 -0.57
C ALA A 77 9.61 -4.78 -1.40
N LEU A 78 10.69 -5.33 -0.83
CA LEU A 78 11.56 -6.28 -1.53
C LEU A 78 10.85 -7.59 -1.87
N ASP A 79 10.02 -8.10 -0.95
CA ASP A 79 9.22 -9.29 -1.19
C ASP A 79 8.24 -9.06 -2.35
N ARG A 80 7.51 -7.93 -2.34
CA ARG A 80 6.54 -7.63 -3.39
C ARG A 80 7.20 -7.34 -4.73
N ILE A 81 8.37 -6.71 -4.78
CA ILE A 81 9.13 -6.56 -6.03
C ILE A 81 9.46 -7.94 -6.60
N ARG A 82 9.93 -8.88 -5.77
CA ARG A 82 10.22 -10.25 -6.20
C ARG A 82 8.96 -10.97 -6.70
N GLN A 83 7.83 -10.79 -6.01
CA GLN A 83 6.55 -11.34 -6.47
C GLN A 83 6.16 -10.77 -7.84
N ASN A 84 6.27 -9.46 -8.04
CA ASN A 84 6.00 -8.82 -9.33
C ASN A 84 6.91 -9.38 -10.45
N GLU A 85 8.21 -9.58 -10.20
CA GLU A 85 9.12 -10.22 -11.15
C GLU A 85 8.69 -11.66 -11.49
N LEU A 86 8.29 -12.44 -10.48
CA LEU A 86 7.81 -13.83 -10.67
C LEU A 86 6.47 -13.91 -11.40
N GLU A 87 5.61 -12.90 -11.21
CA GLU A 87 4.35 -12.70 -11.93
C GLU A 87 4.58 -12.22 -13.39
N GLY A 88 5.83 -11.92 -13.76
CA GLY A 88 6.22 -11.56 -15.12
C GLY A 88 6.13 -10.05 -15.43
N TYR A 89 5.92 -9.21 -14.42
CA TYR A 89 5.98 -7.77 -14.59
C TYR A 89 7.42 -7.29 -14.83
N THR A 90 7.57 -6.30 -15.68
CA THR A 90 8.85 -5.64 -15.96
C THR A 90 8.91 -4.29 -15.26
N LEU A 91 10.08 -3.92 -14.75
CA LEU A 91 10.30 -2.56 -14.28
C LEU A 91 9.97 -1.55 -15.38
N ARG A 92 9.53 -0.37 -14.95
CA ARG A 92 9.39 0.78 -15.83
C ARG A 92 10.72 1.12 -16.50
N ASP A 93 10.66 1.56 -17.75
CA ASP A 93 11.78 1.96 -18.60
C ASP A 93 11.79 3.46 -18.92
N ASP A 94 11.03 4.25 -18.14
CA ASP A 94 11.00 5.70 -18.18
C ASP A 94 12.01 6.34 -17.21
N ASP A 95 11.92 7.66 -17.05
CA ASP A 95 12.83 8.46 -16.21
C ASP A 95 12.65 8.24 -14.69
N PHE A 96 11.81 7.28 -14.28
CA PHE A 96 11.49 7.02 -12.88
C PHE A 96 12.74 6.70 -12.03
N PHE A 97 13.71 5.99 -12.60
CA PHE A 97 14.96 5.60 -11.94
C PHE A 97 16.13 6.55 -12.21
N GLU A 98 15.92 7.56 -13.06
CA GLU A 98 16.96 8.47 -13.49
C GLU A 98 16.85 9.86 -12.82
N PRO A 99 17.98 10.53 -12.53
CA PRO A 99 17.95 11.88 -12.02
C PRO A 99 17.57 12.88 -13.12
N ILE A 100 16.62 13.77 -12.82
CA ILE A 100 16.18 14.83 -13.76
C ILE A 100 16.81 16.17 -13.34
N ALA A 101 17.67 16.73 -14.18
CA ALA A 101 18.19 18.11 -14.03
C ALA A 101 18.70 18.46 -12.61
N ASN A 102 19.57 17.60 -12.05
CA ASN A 102 20.11 17.66 -10.67
C ASN A 102 19.15 17.29 -9.53
N ASN A 103 17.92 16.87 -9.83
CA ASN A 103 17.02 16.31 -8.83
C ASN A 103 17.30 14.83 -8.58
N ARG A 104 16.90 14.39 -7.39
CA ARG A 104 16.86 12.97 -7.01
C ARG A 104 15.91 12.20 -7.94
N PRO A 105 16.22 10.94 -8.33
CA PRO A 105 15.29 10.09 -9.07
C PRO A 105 13.95 9.95 -8.35
N ALA A 106 12.85 9.85 -9.11
CA ALA A 106 11.52 9.67 -8.53
C ALA A 106 11.46 8.41 -7.65
N SER A 107 12.11 7.32 -8.07
CA SER A 107 12.20 6.08 -7.31
C SER A 107 12.80 6.28 -5.91
N GLU A 108 13.86 7.08 -5.78
CA GLU A 108 14.50 7.28 -4.48
C GLU A 108 13.65 8.21 -3.59
N GLU A 109 13.08 9.28 -4.15
CA GLU A 109 12.19 10.18 -3.40
C GLU A 109 10.94 9.48 -2.88
N LEU A 110 10.27 8.68 -3.72
CA LEU A 110 9.06 7.96 -3.33
C LEU A 110 9.38 6.86 -2.32
N LEU A 111 10.53 6.16 -2.44
CA LEU A 111 10.98 5.23 -1.40
C LEU A 111 11.21 5.97 -0.08
N GLU A 112 11.91 7.10 -0.09
CA GLU A 112 12.13 7.90 1.11
C GLU A 112 10.81 8.28 1.76
N ALA A 113 9.87 8.82 0.99
CA ALA A 113 8.56 9.26 1.49
C ALA A 113 7.81 8.11 2.17
N ILE A 114 7.74 6.94 1.53
CA ILE A 114 7.07 5.74 2.07
C ILE A 114 7.74 5.25 3.35
N ILE A 115 9.08 5.25 3.39
CA ILE A 115 9.81 4.83 4.58
C ILE A 115 9.60 5.82 5.73
N LEU A 116 9.46 7.11 5.47
CA LEU A 116 9.13 8.10 6.49
C LEU A 116 7.68 7.99 6.98
N CYS A 117 6.75 7.57 6.13
CA CYS A 117 5.40 7.17 6.56
C CYS A 117 5.49 5.97 7.49
N ALA A 118 6.13 4.87 7.05
CA ALA A 118 6.31 3.66 7.85
C ALA A 118 7.01 3.92 9.18
N GLN A 119 8.05 4.78 9.19
CA GLN A 119 8.77 5.16 10.41
C GLN A 119 7.81 5.72 11.48
N ARG A 120 6.87 6.56 11.07
CA ARG A 120 5.96 7.30 11.96
C ARG A 120 4.65 6.56 12.23
N GLU A 121 4.34 5.55 11.43
CA GLU A 121 3.09 4.80 11.46
C GLU A 121 2.85 4.09 12.80
N SER A 122 1.73 4.39 13.45
CA SER A 122 1.32 3.72 14.69
C SER A 122 0.62 2.37 14.45
N GLU A 123 -0.03 2.21 13.30
CA GLU A 123 -0.75 1.00 12.93
C GLU A 123 0.16 0.05 12.14
N GLU A 124 0.88 -0.85 12.81
CA GLU A 124 1.87 -1.73 12.17
C GLU A 124 1.30 -2.66 11.09
N LEU A 125 -0.01 -2.90 11.13
CA LEU A 125 -0.74 -3.62 10.08
C LEU A 125 -0.62 -2.93 8.72
N LYS A 126 -0.41 -1.61 8.66
CA LYS A 126 -0.23 -0.85 7.42
C LYS A 126 1.13 -1.07 6.75
N LEU A 127 2.15 -1.51 7.48
CA LEU A 127 3.54 -1.53 6.99
C LEU A 127 3.73 -2.42 5.76
N LYS A 128 3.00 -3.53 5.69
CA LYS A 128 2.95 -4.41 4.51
C LYS A 128 2.51 -3.65 3.27
N PHE A 129 1.38 -2.97 3.39
CA PHE A 129 0.76 -2.24 2.28
C PHE A 129 1.55 -1.00 1.87
N LEU A 130 2.24 -0.34 2.82
CA LEU A 130 3.20 0.72 2.52
C LEU A 130 4.41 0.20 1.74
N GLY A 131 4.96 -0.96 2.12
CA GLY A 131 6.02 -1.61 1.34
C GLY A 131 5.56 -2.02 -0.06
N ASN A 132 4.39 -2.63 -0.16
CA ASN A 132 3.76 -3.01 -1.43
C ASN A 132 3.53 -1.81 -2.34
N LEU A 133 3.13 -0.66 -1.80
CA LEU A 133 2.93 0.58 -2.56
C LEU A 133 4.21 0.97 -3.32
N TYR A 134 5.36 0.99 -2.63
CA TYR A 134 6.62 1.29 -3.31
C TYR A 134 6.93 0.26 -4.39
N ALA A 135 6.82 -1.02 -4.04
CA ALA A 135 7.11 -2.13 -4.93
C ALA A 135 6.30 -2.04 -6.22
N ASN A 136 4.99 -1.84 -6.12
CA ASN A 136 4.10 -1.78 -7.27
C ASN A 136 4.33 -0.52 -8.12
N LEU A 137 4.66 0.63 -7.52
CA LEU A 137 5.00 1.85 -8.28
C LEU A 137 6.18 1.64 -9.25
N CYS A 138 7.14 0.78 -8.90
CA CYS A 138 8.26 0.44 -9.77
C CYS A 138 7.86 -0.29 -11.07
N PHE A 139 6.62 -0.80 -11.18
CA PHE A 139 6.13 -1.59 -12.32
C PHE A 139 4.90 -0.96 -13.02
N ARG A 140 4.48 0.26 -12.64
CA ARG A 140 3.20 0.87 -13.11
C ARG A 140 3.43 2.16 -13.91
N PRO A 141 3.96 2.11 -15.16
CA PRO A 141 4.36 3.27 -15.99
C PRO A 141 3.32 4.38 -16.13
N GLU A 142 2.04 4.04 -16.01
CA GLU A 142 0.93 4.97 -16.12
C GLU A 142 0.77 5.92 -14.91
N ILE A 143 1.42 5.62 -13.78
CA ILE A 143 1.33 6.45 -12.57
C ILE A 143 2.45 7.49 -12.57
N SER A 144 2.09 8.77 -12.67
CA SER A 144 3.07 9.86 -12.59
C SER A 144 3.62 10.03 -11.17
N ARG A 145 4.76 10.73 -11.03
CA ARG A 145 5.34 11.07 -9.73
C ARG A 145 4.39 11.87 -8.84
N GLU A 146 3.66 12.82 -9.41
CA GLU A 146 2.69 13.65 -8.67
C GLU A 146 1.52 12.81 -8.17
N HIS A 147 1.02 11.90 -9.01
CA HIS A 147 -0.05 10.99 -8.62
C HIS A 147 0.43 10.01 -7.55
N ALA A 148 1.63 9.45 -7.68
CA ALA A 148 2.24 8.59 -6.67
C ALA A 148 2.36 9.31 -5.31
N ASN A 149 2.79 10.58 -5.28
CA ASN A 149 2.83 11.37 -4.06
C ASN A 149 1.46 11.57 -3.41
N GLN A 150 0.40 11.77 -4.20
CA GLN A 150 -0.97 11.85 -3.67
C GLN A 150 -1.41 10.52 -3.05
N ILE A 151 -1.07 9.40 -3.69
CA ILE A 151 -1.38 8.05 -3.20
C ILE A 151 -0.63 7.77 -1.90
N ILE A 152 0.67 8.12 -1.82
CA ILE A 152 1.46 7.99 -0.59
C ILE A 152 0.83 8.82 0.54
N LYS A 153 0.42 10.07 0.26
CA LYS A 153 -0.26 10.92 1.25
C LYS A 153 -1.59 10.33 1.73
N ASN A 154 -2.36 9.72 0.82
CA ASN A 154 -3.59 9.02 1.20
C ASN A 154 -3.26 7.79 2.06
N ALA A 155 -2.28 6.99 1.70
CA ALA A 155 -1.85 5.82 2.46
C ALA A 155 -1.31 6.19 3.86
N ASP A 156 -0.61 7.31 3.99
CA ASP A 156 -0.12 7.85 5.26
C ASP A 156 -1.28 8.26 6.18
N THR A 157 -2.31 8.90 5.63
CA THR A 157 -3.39 9.51 6.42
C THR A 157 -4.56 8.59 6.76
N LEU A 158 -4.80 7.54 5.96
CA LEU A 158 -5.89 6.60 6.18
C LEU A 158 -5.57 5.58 7.27
N SER A 159 -6.55 5.20 8.09
CA SER A 159 -6.41 4.12 9.06
C SER A 159 -6.35 2.74 8.39
N PHE A 160 -5.87 1.74 9.12
CA PHE A 160 -5.93 0.35 8.63
C PHE A 160 -7.37 -0.12 8.42
N ARG A 161 -8.32 0.35 9.25
CA ARG A 161 -9.75 0.05 9.04
C ARG A 161 -10.26 0.65 7.74
N GLN A 162 -9.83 1.85 7.37
CA GLN A 162 -10.16 2.43 6.07
C GLN A 162 -9.57 1.63 4.89
N PHE A 163 -8.40 1.00 5.04
CA PHE A 163 -7.92 0.02 4.05
C PHE A 163 -8.85 -1.18 3.93
N CYS A 164 -9.34 -1.69 5.06
CA CYS A 164 -10.30 -2.79 5.08
C CYS A 164 -11.65 -2.41 4.42
N ILE A 165 -12.17 -1.21 4.70
CA ILE A 165 -13.40 -0.69 4.07
C ILE A 165 -13.22 -0.61 2.55
N LEU A 166 -12.09 -0.06 2.07
CA LEU A 166 -11.79 0.01 0.64
C LEU A 166 -11.72 -1.37 0.00
N GLN A 167 -11.10 -2.35 0.67
CA GLN A 167 -11.03 -3.72 0.19
C GLN A 167 -12.42 -4.37 0.10
N LEU A 168 -13.30 -4.18 1.09
CA LEU A 168 -14.67 -4.68 1.03
C LEU A 168 -15.44 -4.09 -0.17
N PHE A 169 -15.30 -2.78 -0.42
CA PHE A 169 -15.91 -2.16 -1.60
C PHE A 169 -15.30 -2.69 -2.92
N TYR A 170 -14.01 -3.00 -2.92
CA TYR A 170 -13.32 -3.59 -4.07
C TYR A 170 -13.80 -5.02 -4.36
N GLU A 171 -13.94 -5.88 -3.35
CA GLU A 171 -14.45 -7.25 -3.50
C GLU A 171 -15.90 -7.28 -3.98
N ARG A 172 -16.74 -6.37 -3.47
CA ARG A 172 -18.11 -6.22 -3.91
C ARG A 172 -18.20 -5.93 -5.43
N LEU A 173 -17.26 -5.16 -5.99
CA LEU A 173 -17.20 -4.93 -7.43
C LEU A 173 -16.94 -6.23 -8.20
N GLU A 174 -16.07 -7.09 -7.68
CA GLU A 174 -15.74 -8.37 -8.31
C GLU A 174 -16.94 -9.33 -8.34
N ASP A 175 -17.73 -9.36 -7.26
CA ASP A 175 -18.97 -10.15 -7.20
C ASP A 175 -20.04 -9.64 -8.19
N THR A 176 -20.00 -8.35 -8.55
CA THR A 176 -20.90 -7.78 -9.59
C THR A 176 -20.47 -8.08 -11.03
N LYS A 177 -19.35 -8.78 -11.26
CA LYS A 177 -18.92 -9.25 -12.61
C LYS A 177 -19.89 -10.27 -13.23
N ALA A 178 -20.91 -10.74 -12.49
CA ALA A 178 -22.13 -11.25 -13.11
C ALA A 178 -22.90 -10.09 -13.78
N LEU A 179 -22.50 -9.76 -15.02
CA LEU A 179 -23.14 -8.83 -15.97
C LEU A 179 -24.62 -9.17 -16.24
N LYS A 180 -25.46 -8.99 -15.23
CA LYS A 180 -26.77 -8.38 -15.39
C LYS A 180 -26.61 -7.09 -14.63
N VAL A 181 -26.60 -5.95 -15.31
CA VAL A 181 -26.97 -4.70 -14.63
C VAL A 181 -28.28 -5.03 -13.95
N PRO A 182 -28.32 -5.23 -12.61
CA PRO A 182 -29.60 -5.39 -11.99
C PRO A 182 -30.21 -4.02 -12.22
N LYS A 183 -31.41 -3.96 -12.79
CA LYS A 183 -32.30 -2.88 -12.36
C LYS A 183 -32.36 -3.06 -10.85
N LEU A 184 -31.46 -2.38 -10.14
CA LEU A 184 -31.32 -2.46 -8.70
C LEU A 184 -32.64 -1.91 -8.18
N LYS A 185 -33.58 -2.82 -7.96
CA LYS A 185 -34.71 -2.58 -7.09
C LYS A 185 -34.10 -2.56 -5.70
N PHE A 186 -33.49 -1.43 -5.34
CA PHE A 186 -32.98 -1.20 -4.00
C PHE A 186 -34.17 -1.16 -3.06
N ASP A 187 -34.20 -2.08 -2.11
CA ASP A 187 -35.22 -2.11 -1.05
C ASP A 187 -34.82 -1.32 0.20
N GLY A 188 -33.67 -0.62 0.17
CA GLY A 188 -33.25 0.32 1.20
C GLY A 188 -32.93 -0.30 2.56
N LYS A 189 -32.67 -1.62 2.66
CA LYS A 189 -32.51 -2.27 3.97
C LYS A 189 -31.10 -2.26 4.56
N TRP A 190 -30.05 -2.14 3.74
CA TRP A 190 -28.66 -2.27 4.20
C TRP A 190 -27.95 -0.91 4.20
N GLU A 191 -27.53 -0.49 5.38
CA GLU A 191 -26.94 0.81 5.64
C GLU A 191 -25.77 0.65 6.60
N ILE A 192 -24.70 1.40 6.37
CA ILE A 192 -23.64 1.59 7.36
C ILE A 192 -24.22 2.54 8.43
N LYS A 193 -24.29 2.10 9.69
CA LYS A 193 -25.01 2.81 10.77
C LYS A 193 -24.09 3.30 11.88
N GLU A 194 -22.92 2.69 12.01
CA GLU A 194 -21.92 2.96 13.01
C GLU A 194 -21.27 4.31 12.70
N ILE A 195 -21.43 5.28 13.61
CA ILE A 195 -21.07 6.69 13.39
C ILE A 195 -19.59 6.84 12.99
N ASP A 196 -18.71 6.07 13.60
CA ASP A 196 -17.29 6.07 13.31
C ASP A 196 -16.98 5.50 11.91
N ILE A 197 -17.68 4.45 11.49
CA ILE A 197 -17.56 3.88 10.14
C ILE A 197 -18.15 4.82 9.09
N ILE A 198 -19.27 5.47 9.39
CA ILE A 198 -19.85 6.52 8.54
C ILE A 198 -18.81 7.63 8.33
N SER A 199 -18.21 8.13 9.41
CA SER A 199 -17.16 9.17 9.34
C SER A 199 -15.99 8.75 8.46
N GLU A 200 -15.47 7.53 8.67
CA GLU A 200 -14.36 6.99 7.87
C GLU A 200 -14.73 6.82 6.39
N THR A 201 -15.95 6.36 6.11
CA THR A 201 -16.49 6.21 4.76
C THR A 201 -16.66 7.57 4.07
N ARG A 202 -17.13 8.59 4.79
CA ARG A 202 -17.22 9.96 4.27
C ARG A 202 -15.85 10.56 4.00
N GLU A 203 -14.84 10.26 4.81
CA GLU A 203 -13.46 10.67 4.52
C GLU A 203 -12.93 9.99 3.25
N LEU A 204 -13.20 8.70 3.04
CA LEU A 204 -12.89 7.99 1.80
C LEU A 204 -13.58 8.64 0.59
N GLN A 205 -14.83 9.10 0.76
CA GLN A 205 -15.55 9.87 -0.26
C GLN A 205 -14.86 11.20 -0.55
N GLN A 206 -14.46 11.94 0.49
CA GLN A 206 -13.78 13.23 0.35
C GLN A 206 -12.43 13.11 -0.35
N LYS A 207 -11.69 12.01 -0.11
CA LYS A 207 -10.45 11.68 -0.82
C LYS A 207 -10.69 11.13 -2.24
N GLY A 208 -11.94 10.98 -2.66
CA GLY A 208 -12.32 10.51 -3.98
C GLY A 208 -12.09 9.02 -4.22
N LEU A 209 -11.86 8.22 -3.18
CA LEU A 209 -11.60 6.78 -3.29
C LEU A 209 -12.90 5.97 -3.38
N ILE A 210 -13.98 6.51 -2.82
CA ILE A 210 -15.34 5.99 -3.03
C ILE A 210 -16.27 7.12 -3.49
N SER A 211 -17.37 6.76 -4.12
CA SER A 211 -18.46 7.65 -4.48
C SER A 211 -19.71 7.28 -3.70
N ILE A 212 -20.46 8.29 -3.24
CA ILE A 212 -21.79 8.13 -2.64
C ILE A 212 -22.76 8.98 -3.48
N ASP A 213 -23.85 8.41 -3.97
CA ASP A 213 -24.84 9.13 -4.78
C ASP A 213 -25.42 10.33 -4.01
N ASN A 214 -25.12 11.52 -4.52
CA ASN A 214 -25.50 12.81 -3.96
C ASN A 214 -27.02 13.06 -3.92
N ARG A 215 -27.84 12.25 -4.61
CA ARG A 215 -29.30 12.31 -4.48
C ARG A 215 -29.79 11.87 -3.10
N MET A 216 -28.92 11.20 -2.33
CA MET A 216 -29.13 10.84 -0.93
C MET A 216 -28.29 11.70 0.02
N ASN A 217 -27.84 12.90 -0.40
CA ASN A 217 -27.21 13.87 0.50
C ASN A 217 -28.23 14.37 1.53
N VAL A 218 -28.29 13.65 2.65
CA VAL A 218 -28.83 14.17 3.90
C VAL A 218 -27.93 15.33 4.34
N SER A 219 -28.51 16.42 4.82
CA SER A 219 -27.75 17.54 5.41
C SER A 219 -26.89 17.12 6.62
N ASP A 220 -27.14 15.92 7.14
CA ASP A 220 -26.44 15.29 8.24
C ASP A 220 -25.45 14.25 7.73
N LEU A 221 -24.15 14.55 7.87
CA LEU A 221 -23.06 13.65 7.48
C LEU A 221 -22.90 12.44 8.41
N SER A 222 -23.61 12.42 9.55
CA SER A 222 -23.70 11.26 10.44
C SER A 222 -24.85 10.31 10.09
N SER A 223 -25.65 10.66 9.07
CA SER A 223 -26.73 9.79 8.61
C SER A 223 -26.20 8.47 8.05
N PRO A 224 -26.95 7.36 8.25
CA PRO A 224 -26.59 6.07 7.68
C PRO A 224 -26.36 6.16 6.18
N ILE A 225 -25.36 5.42 5.68
CA ILE A 225 -25.01 5.41 4.26
C ILE A 225 -25.66 4.18 3.63
N PRO A 226 -26.64 4.34 2.72
CA PRO A 226 -27.19 3.20 2.01
C PRO A 226 -26.11 2.60 1.12
N LEU A 227 -25.84 1.31 1.30
CA LEU A 227 -24.81 0.61 0.53
C LEU A 227 -25.07 0.62 -0.97
N GLY A 228 -26.31 0.85 -1.38
CA GLY A 228 -26.68 0.99 -2.78
C GLY A 228 -26.30 2.29 -3.46
N ALA A 229 -26.05 3.33 -2.69
CA ALA A 229 -25.53 4.60 -3.20
C ALA A 229 -24.02 4.68 -3.16
N ALA A 230 -23.35 3.78 -2.43
CA ALA A 230 -21.90 3.78 -2.27
C ALA A 230 -21.22 2.80 -3.23
N GLY A 231 -20.09 3.20 -3.81
CA GLY A 231 -19.27 2.35 -4.66
C GLY A 231 -17.83 2.84 -4.74
N ILE A 232 -16.90 1.96 -5.09
CA ILE A 232 -15.49 2.33 -5.26
C ILE A 232 -15.27 3.11 -6.57
N THR A 233 -14.40 4.12 -6.55
CA THR A 233 -14.02 4.87 -7.76
C THR A 233 -12.83 4.23 -8.46
N LEU A 234 -12.48 4.71 -9.67
CA LEU A 234 -11.25 4.29 -10.34
C LEU A 234 -9.98 4.61 -9.52
N SER A 235 -9.97 5.76 -8.83
CA SER A 235 -8.88 6.11 -7.91
C SER A 235 -8.84 5.17 -6.71
N GLY A 236 -9.99 4.75 -6.17
CA GLY A 236 -10.07 3.73 -5.14
C GLY A 236 -9.54 2.37 -5.60
N ILE A 237 -9.93 1.92 -6.78
CA ILE A 237 -9.43 0.68 -7.40
C ILE A 237 -7.90 0.74 -7.55
N THR A 238 -7.38 1.82 -8.13
CA THR A 238 -5.94 2.01 -8.32
C THR A 238 -5.20 1.99 -6.98
N PHE A 239 -5.78 2.61 -5.95
CA PHE A 239 -5.24 2.61 -4.60
C PHE A 239 -5.19 1.19 -4.02
N CYS A 240 -6.28 0.42 -4.10
CA CYS A 240 -6.32 -0.97 -3.63
C CYS A 240 -5.27 -1.85 -4.33
N GLU A 241 -5.15 -1.74 -5.66
CA GLU A 241 -4.17 -2.50 -6.45
C GLU A 241 -2.73 -2.15 -6.08
N LEU A 242 -2.40 -0.85 -5.97
CA LEU A 242 -1.05 -0.41 -5.66
C LEU A 242 -0.63 -0.80 -4.24
N LEU A 243 -1.54 -0.82 -3.28
CA LEU A 243 -1.24 -1.29 -1.92
C LEU A 243 -1.31 -2.82 -1.80
N SER A 244 -1.89 -3.52 -2.77
CA SER A 244 -2.24 -4.95 -2.71
C SER A 244 -3.11 -5.27 -1.49
N LEU A 245 -4.23 -4.53 -1.36
CA LEU A 245 -5.17 -4.69 -0.23
C LEU A 245 -5.92 -6.03 -0.26
N ASP A 246 -5.89 -6.76 -1.38
CA ASP A 246 -6.32 -8.15 -1.49
C ASP A 246 -5.57 -9.10 -0.55
N GLN A 247 -4.40 -8.68 -0.05
CA GLN A 247 -3.61 -9.44 0.90
C GLN A 247 -3.93 -9.15 2.38
N ILE A 248 -5.01 -8.42 2.68
CA ILE A 248 -5.57 -8.28 4.04
C ILE A 248 -6.13 -9.64 4.48
N ASP A 249 -5.97 -9.97 5.76
CA ASP A 249 -6.51 -11.21 6.33
C ASP A 249 -8.04 -11.26 6.22
N ASN A 250 -8.56 -12.34 5.61
CA ASN A 250 -9.99 -12.57 5.45
C ASN A 250 -10.75 -12.60 6.78
N ASP A 251 -10.12 -13.04 7.87
CA ASP A 251 -10.76 -13.04 9.20
C ASP A 251 -10.98 -11.61 9.71
N ILE A 252 -10.08 -10.68 9.37
CA ILE A 252 -10.23 -9.25 9.71
C ILE A 252 -11.34 -8.64 8.85
N LEU A 253 -11.32 -8.90 7.54
CA LEU A 253 -12.33 -8.40 6.62
C LEU A 253 -13.72 -8.93 6.98
N SER A 254 -13.86 -10.22 7.30
CA SER A 254 -15.14 -10.83 7.69
C SER A 254 -15.71 -10.17 8.94
N LYS A 255 -14.89 -9.94 9.98
CA LYS A 255 -15.35 -9.26 11.20
C LYS A 255 -15.82 -7.83 10.96
N LEU A 256 -15.15 -7.11 10.06
CA LEU A 256 -15.61 -5.77 9.67
C LEU A 256 -16.87 -5.85 8.80
N ASN A 257 -16.97 -6.86 7.94
CA ASN A 257 -18.15 -7.07 7.11
C ASN A 257 -19.39 -7.41 7.94
N ASP A 258 -19.25 -8.19 9.02
CA ASP A 258 -20.35 -8.51 9.94
C ASP A 258 -20.98 -7.25 10.57
N VAL A 259 -20.20 -6.16 10.67
CA VAL A 259 -20.67 -4.87 11.21
C VAL A 259 -21.16 -3.94 10.09
N THR A 260 -20.52 -3.98 8.93
CA THR A 260 -20.74 -2.98 7.87
C THR A 260 -21.65 -3.44 6.73
N GLU A 261 -21.81 -4.75 6.58
CA GLU A 261 -22.55 -5.44 5.51
C GLU A 261 -22.12 -4.99 4.09
N ILE A 262 -20.91 -4.44 3.92
CA ILE A 262 -20.46 -3.85 2.65
C ILE A 262 -20.36 -4.91 1.54
N LYS A 263 -19.90 -6.11 1.89
CA LYS A 263 -19.79 -7.28 1.02
C LYS A 263 -20.95 -8.24 1.23
#